data_AF-A0A1A7XDE5-F1
#
_entry.id   AF-A0A1A7XDE5-F1
#
_cell.length_a   1.000
_cell.length_b   1.000
_cell.length_c   1.000
_cell.angle_alpha   90.00
_cell.angle_beta   90.00
_cell.angle_gamma   90.00
#
_symmetry.space_group_name_H-M   'P 1'
#
loop_
_entity.id
_entity.type
_entity.pdbx_description
1 polymer ?
#
loop_
_entity_poly.entity_id
_entity_poly.type
_entity_poly.pdbx_seq_one_letter_code
_entity_poly.pdbx_strand_id
1 'polypeptide(L)'
;LCQTHSNGRCQQPLAGRLDPEVWKTVISSLYVFLVFGFTSFVMVIVHERVPDMRTYPPLPDIFLDSVPRIPWAFAMAEACGLILCYMFLLILLLHKHRSILFRRLCSLMGTVFLLRCCTMFATSLSVPGQHLKCASKTYGDSWGKIQRAMAIWSGFGMTLTGVQTCGDYMFSGHTVVITMLNFFVTEYTPRNWN
;
A
#
# COMPACT_ATOMS: atom_id res chain seq x y z
N LEU A 1 15.58 1.25 -37.43
CA LEU A 1 16.17 0.73 -38.68
C LEU A 1 17.66 0.54 -38.46
N CYS A 2 18.19 -0.68 -38.67
CA CYS A 2 19.63 -0.95 -38.62
C CYS A 2 20.08 -1.21 -40.06
N GLN A 3 20.88 -0.32 -40.64
CA GLN A 3 21.53 -0.60 -41.93
C GLN A 3 22.85 -1.34 -41.70
N THR A 4 22.97 -2.44 -42.43
CA THR A 4 24.09 -3.37 -42.52
C THR A 4 25.29 -2.72 -43.18
N HIS A 5 26.44 -2.72 -42.49
CA HIS A 5 27.73 -2.82 -43.16
C HIS A 5 28.62 -3.84 -42.45
N SER A 6 29.38 -4.53 -43.28
CA SER A 6 30.16 -5.73 -43.05
C SER A 6 31.06 -5.71 -41.81
N ASN A 7 31.29 -6.91 -41.29
CA ASN A 7 32.31 -7.34 -40.34
C ASN A 7 31.90 -7.44 -38.86
N GLY A 8 32.00 -8.66 -38.35
CA GLY A 8 31.41 -9.13 -37.11
C GLY A 8 31.99 -8.46 -35.86
N ARG A 9 31.14 -7.69 -35.19
CA ARG A 9 30.94 -7.64 -33.73
C ARG A 9 29.89 -6.57 -33.49
N CYS A 10 28.62 -6.98 -33.43
CA CYS A 10 27.61 -6.16 -32.76
C CYS A 10 27.97 -6.23 -31.27
N GLN A 11 28.86 -5.34 -30.82
CA GLN A 11 29.00 -5.05 -29.41
C GLN A 11 27.67 -4.48 -28.96
N GLN A 12 26.80 -5.35 -28.42
CA GLN A 12 25.80 -4.89 -27.47
C GLN A 12 26.55 -4.03 -26.44
N PRO A 13 26.08 -2.81 -26.13
CA PRO A 13 26.73 -2.00 -25.12
C PRO A 13 26.72 -2.82 -23.84
N LEU A 14 27.93 -3.29 -23.53
CA LEU A 14 28.36 -3.98 -22.34
C LEU A 14 27.55 -3.41 -21.19
N ALA A 15 26.71 -4.25 -20.57
CA ALA A 15 25.86 -3.92 -19.43
C ALA A 15 26.58 -2.90 -18.55
N GLY A 16 26.19 -1.62 -18.73
CA GLY A 16 26.84 -0.51 -18.08
C GLY A 16 26.84 -0.84 -16.61
N ARG A 17 28.03 -0.81 -16.02
CA ARG A 17 28.24 -0.89 -14.58
C ARG A 17 27.18 0.02 -13.95
N LEU A 18 26.10 -0.58 -13.46
CA LEU A 18 24.98 0.14 -12.87
C LEU A 18 25.52 0.66 -11.55
N ASP A 19 26.22 1.78 -11.61
CA ASP A 19 26.65 2.49 -10.43
C ASP A 19 25.39 2.66 -9.58
N PRO A 20 25.44 2.27 -8.29
CA PRO A 20 24.29 2.46 -7.42
C PRO A 20 24.03 3.96 -7.35
N GLU A 21 23.09 4.44 -8.15
CA GLU A 21 22.60 5.81 -8.12
C GLU A 21 21.75 5.96 -6.85
N VAL A 22 22.44 5.96 -5.72
CA VAL A 22 21.86 6.09 -4.37
C VAL A 22 20.96 7.31 -4.35
N TRP A 23 21.34 8.39 -5.04
CA TRP A 23 20.53 9.58 -5.20
C TRP A 23 19.13 9.31 -5.76
N LYS A 24 19.01 8.52 -6.85
CA LYS A 24 17.69 8.16 -7.40
C LYS A 24 16.89 7.28 -6.45
N THR A 25 17.58 6.47 -5.64
CA THR A 25 16.95 5.64 -4.60
C THR A 25 16.41 6.52 -3.46
N VAL A 26 17.18 7.53 -3.03
CA VAL A 26 16.78 8.52 -2.03
C VAL A 26 15.57 9.32 -2.51
N ILE A 27 15.58 9.81 -3.75
CA ILE A 27 14.43 10.52 -4.34
C ILE A 27 13.18 9.62 -4.34
N SER A 28 13.31 8.37 -4.79
CA SER A 28 12.17 7.44 -4.80
C SER A 28 11.67 7.09 -3.39
N SER A 29 12.56 7.05 -2.40
CA SER A 29 12.22 6.79 -1.00
C SER A 29 11.49 7.99 -0.39
N LEU A 30 11.97 9.21 -0.67
CA LEU A 30 11.30 10.44 -0.26
C LEU A 30 9.92 10.56 -0.90
N TYR A 31 9.78 10.21 -2.18
CA TYR A 31 8.50 10.18 -2.88
C TYR A 31 7.49 9.27 -2.16
N VAL A 32 7.81 8.00 -1.93
CA VAL A 32 6.87 7.07 -1.25
C VAL A 32 6.58 7.50 0.19
N PHE A 33 7.56 8.08 0.89
CA PHE A 33 7.37 8.60 2.25
C PHE A 33 6.36 9.77 2.28
N LEU A 34 6.50 10.73 1.36
CA LEU A 34 5.55 11.84 1.21
C LEU A 34 4.15 11.34 0.82
N VAL A 35 4.08 10.35 -0.09
CA VAL A 35 2.82 9.73 -0.49
C VAL A 35 2.15 9.06 0.71
N PHE A 36 2.86 8.27 1.52
CA PHE A 36 2.29 7.65 2.72
C PHE A 36 1.81 8.66 3.75
N GLY A 37 2.56 9.76 3.95
CA GLY A 37 2.09 10.86 4.78
C GLY A 37 0.81 11.49 4.26
N PHE A 38 0.75 11.74 2.95
CA PHE A 38 -0.45 12.24 2.29
C PHE A 38 -1.63 11.25 2.39
N THR A 39 -1.39 9.94 2.22
CA THR A 39 -2.41 8.90 2.40
C THR A 39 -2.98 8.92 3.82
N SER A 40 -2.13 9.03 4.84
CA SER A 40 -2.58 9.12 6.24
C SER A 40 -3.49 10.34 6.45
N PHE A 41 -3.10 11.50 5.90
CA PHE A 41 -3.88 12.72 5.99
C PHE A 41 -5.23 12.63 5.25
N VAL A 42 -5.22 12.14 4.01
CA VAL A 42 -6.44 11.92 3.21
C VAL A 42 -7.38 10.96 3.92
N MET A 43 -6.85 9.90 4.52
CA MET A 43 -7.65 8.92 5.25
C MET A 43 -8.36 9.53 6.46
N VAL A 44 -7.70 10.42 7.22
CA VAL A 44 -8.35 11.16 8.32
C VAL A 44 -9.44 12.10 7.81
N ILE A 45 -9.20 12.83 6.71
CA ILE A 45 -10.21 13.71 6.11
C ILE A 45 -11.43 12.91 5.65
N VAL A 46 -11.18 11.80 4.96
CA VAL A 46 -12.22 10.91 4.44
C VAL A 46 -13.01 10.31 5.60
N HIS A 47 -12.35 9.89 6.68
CA HIS A 47 -13.02 9.36 7.87
C HIS A 47 -13.98 10.36 8.53
N GLU A 48 -13.62 11.65 8.53
CA GLU A 48 -14.51 12.71 9.02
C GLU A 48 -15.73 12.94 8.10
N ARG A 49 -15.56 12.74 6.78
CA ARG A 49 -16.62 12.86 5.77
C ARG A 49 -17.59 11.67 5.73
N VAL A 50 -17.22 10.51 6.28
CA VAL A 50 -18.12 9.35 6.35
C VAL A 50 -19.35 9.71 7.18
N PRO A 51 -20.59 9.56 6.67
CA PRO A 51 -21.81 9.82 7.44
C PRO A 51 -21.85 8.99 8.72
N ASP A 52 -22.49 9.51 9.77
CA ASP A 52 -22.65 8.75 11.01
C ASP A 52 -23.51 7.50 10.78
N MET A 53 -22.99 6.33 11.16
CA MET A 53 -23.61 5.01 10.96
C MET A 53 -24.97 4.88 11.65
N ARG A 54 -25.24 5.73 12.65
CA ARG A 54 -26.51 5.76 13.37
C ARG A 54 -27.63 6.45 12.59
N THR A 55 -27.28 7.38 11.70
CA THR A 55 -28.25 8.21 10.97
C THR A 55 -28.57 7.65 9.57
N TYR A 56 -27.59 6.99 8.94
CA TYR A 56 -27.76 6.38 7.61
C TYR A 56 -27.39 4.90 7.67
N PRO A 57 -28.36 3.97 7.72
CA PRO A 57 -28.06 2.55 7.70
C PRO A 57 -27.42 2.15 6.36
N PRO A 58 -26.56 1.09 6.35
CA PRO A 58 -25.98 0.57 5.11
C PRO A 58 -27.10 0.07 4.18
N LEU A 59 -26.81 0.07 2.88
CA LEU A 59 -27.72 -0.45 1.86
C LEU A 59 -27.96 -1.96 2.13
N PRO A 60 -29.21 -2.46 2.03
CA PRO A 60 -29.51 -3.87 2.23
C PRO A 60 -28.95 -4.69 1.07
N ASP A 61 -27.76 -5.25 1.28
CA ASP A 61 -27.09 -6.15 0.35
C ASP A 61 -27.37 -7.61 0.75
N ILE A 62 -28.25 -8.29 -0.01
CA ILE A 62 -28.69 -9.69 0.21
C ILE A 62 -27.51 -10.67 0.37
N PHE A 63 -26.41 -10.41 -0.34
CA PHE A 63 -25.21 -11.24 -0.27
C PHE A 63 -24.46 -11.08 1.06
N LEU A 64 -24.39 -9.87 1.61
CA LEU A 64 -23.70 -9.60 2.88
C LEU A 64 -24.49 -10.10 4.10
N ASP A 65 -25.82 -10.17 3.99
CA ASP A 65 -26.69 -10.74 5.02
C ASP A 65 -26.59 -12.28 5.08
N SER A 66 -26.20 -12.92 3.97
CA SER A 66 -26.14 -14.38 3.84
C SER A 66 -24.79 -14.98 4.27
N VAL A 67 -23.74 -14.16 4.41
CA VAL A 67 -22.38 -14.64 4.70
C VAL A 67 -22.02 -14.35 6.16
N PRO A 68 -21.80 -15.36 7.00
CA PRO A 68 -21.35 -15.14 8.36
C PRO A 68 -19.96 -14.51 8.35
N ARG A 69 -19.82 -13.41 9.08
CA ARG A 69 -18.58 -12.64 9.14
C ARG A 69 -17.49 -13.45 9.83
N ILE A 70 -16.29 -13.40 9.24
CA ILE A 70 -15.10 -14.06 9.76
C ILE A 70 -14.26 -13.02 10.54
N PRO A 71 -14.34 -12.95 11.88
CA PRO A 71 -13.67 -11.92 12.66
C PRO A 71 -12.14 -12.03 12.63
N TRP A 72 -11.61 -13.22 12.34
CA TRP A 72 -10.17 -13.46 12.24
C TRP A 72 -9.59 -13.13 10.86
N ALA A 73 -10.41 -12.85 9.85
CA ALA A 73 -9.94 -12.64 8.47
C ALA A 73 -9.01 -11.42 8.37
N PHE A 74 -9.27 -10.39 9.18
CA PHE A 74 -8.42 -9.19 9.20
C PHE A 74 -7.03 -9.50 9.79
N ALA A 75 -6.98 -10.21 10.92
CA ALA A 75 -5.73 -10.63 11.54
C ALA A 75 -4.94 -11.58 10.63
N MET A 76 -5.62 -12.46 9.89
CA MET A 76 -4.97 -13.32 8.89
C MET A 76 -4.38 -12.51 7.74
N ALA A 77 -5.08 -11.48 7.25
CA ALA A 77 -4.55 -10.62 6.19
C ALA A 77 -3.28 -9.88 6.64
N GLU A 78 -3.26 -9.35 7.88
CA GLU A 78 -2.07 -8.75 8.47
C GLU A 78 -0.92 -9.76 8.60
N ALA A 79 -1.20 -10.98 9.09
CA ALA A 79 -0.20 -12.04 9.21
C ALA A 79 0.39 -12.43 7.84
N CYS A 80 -0.45 -12.61 6.81
CA CYS A 80 -0.02 -12.87 5.44
C CYS A 80 0.86 -11.73 4.90
N GLY A 81 0.47 -10.48 5.16
CA GLY A 81 1.26 -9.30 4.78
C GLY A 81 2.64 -9.28 5.43
N LEU A 82 2.73 -9.60 6.72
CA LEU A 82 4.00 -9.69 7.44
C LEU A 82 4.90 -10.82 6.92
N ILE A 83 4.33 -11.99 6.64
CA ILE A 83 5.06 -13.12 6.06
C ILE A 83 5.63 -12.75 4.69
N LEU A 84 4.82 -12.17 3.81
CA LEU A 84 5.27 -11.73 2.47
C LEU A 84 6.31 -10.61 2.56
N CYS A 85 6.16 -9.68 3.50
CA CYS A 85 7.13 -8.63 3.76
C CYS A 85 8.48 -9.23 4.19
N TYR A 86 8.47 -10.20 5.10
CA TYR A 86 9.66 -10.90 5.55
C TYR A 86 10.36 -11.63 4.39
N MET A 87 9.60 -12.39 3.58
CA MET A 87 10.13 -13.07 2.40
C MET A 87 10.75 -12.09 1.39
N PHE A 88 10.07 -10.97 1.14
CA PHE A 88 10.59 -9.92 0.27
C PHE A 88 11.88 -9.30 0.82
N LEU A 89 11.97 -9.04 2.13
CA LEU A 89 13.19 -8.52 2.76
C LEU A 89 14.36 -9.49 2.61
N LEU A 90 14.13 -10.80 2.77
CA LEU A 90 15.16 -11.81 2.53
C LEU A 90 15.66 -11.77 1.07
N ILE A 91 14.75 -11.74 0.10
CA ILE A 91 15.10 -11.61 -1.33
C ILE A 91 15.90 -10.33 -1.56
N LEU A 92 15.45 -9.21 -0.98
CA LEU A 92 16.11 -7.92 -1.13
C LEU A 92 17.55 -7.92 -0.57
N LEU A 93 17.79 -8.60 0.56
CA LEU A 93 19.11 -8.71 1.17
C LEU A 93 20.05 -9.63 0.38
N LEU A 94 19.54 -10.73 -0.17
CA LEU A 94 20.32 -11.70 -0.94
C LEU A 94 20.56 -11.27 -2.40
N HIS A 95 19.75 -10.36 -2.94
CA HIS A 95 19.83 -9.96 -4.34
C HIS A 95 20.98 -8.97 -4.61
N LYS A 96 21.83 -9.30 -5.59
CA LYS A 96 23.02 -8.51 -5.99
C LYS A 96 22.71 -7.04 -6.32
N HIS A 97 21.53 -6.77 -6.88
CA HIS A 97 21.06 -5.43 -7.28
C HIS A 97 19.97 -4.85 -6.35
N ARG A 98 20.14 -5.00 -5.02
CA ARG A 98 19.16 -4.56 -3.99
C ARG A 98 18.63 -3.13 -4.15
N SER A 99 19.47 -2.16 -4.52
CA SER A 99 19.05 -0.76 -4.67
C SER A 99 18.09 -0.54 -5.84
N ILE A 100 18.27 -1.26 -6.94
CA ILE A 100 17.40 -1.18 -8.13
C ILE A 100 16.02 -1.75 -7.80
N LEU A 101 16.00 -2.89 -7.10
CA LEU A 101 14.80 -3.60 -6.66
C LEU A 101 13.98 -2.74 -5.68
N PHE A 102 14.65 -2.19 -4.68
CA PHE A 102 14.04 -1.28 -3.70
C PHE A 102 13.46 -0.02 -4.37
N ARG A 103 14.21 0.62 -5.28
CA ARG A 103 13.72 1.80 -6.02
C ARG A 103 12.47 1.50 -6.84
N ARG A 104 12.40 0.33 -7.49
CA ARG A 104 11.21 -0.12 -8.23
C ARG A 104 10.01 -0.30 -7.29
N LEU A 105 10.23 -0.93 -6.15
CA LEU A 105 9.18 -1.09 -5.14
C LEU A 105 8.67 0.26 -4.66
N CYS A 106 9.55 1.18 -4.27
CA CYS A 106 9.17 2.50 -3.78
C CYS A 106 8.37 3.30 -4.82
N SER A 107 8.81 3.30 -6.08
CA SER A 107 8.10 4.00 -7.16
C SER A 107 6.71 3.41 -7.39
N LEU A 108 6.59 2.08 -7.51
CA LEU A 108 5.31 1.41 -7.75
C LEU A 108 4.36 1.58 -6.57
N MET A 109 4.86 1.39 -5.35
CA MET A 109 4.07 1.58 -4.13
C MET A 109 3.55 3.01 -4.02
N GLY A 110 4.40 4.02 -4.25
CA GLY A 110 3.99 5.42 -4.23
C GLY A 110 2.92 5.75 -5.28
N THR A 111 3.06 5.27 -6.52
CA THR A 111 2.06 5.54 -7.56
C THR A 111 0.71 4.91 -7.27
N VAL A 112 0.68 3.64 -6.81
CA VAL A 112 -0.58 2.97 -6.47
C VAL A 112 -1.25 3.61 -5.26
N PHE A 113 -0.48 4.00 -4.24
CA PHE A 113 -1.03 4.69 -3.08
C PHE A 113 -1.53 6.11 -3.39
N LEU A 114 -0.90 6.84 -4.31
CA LEU A 114 -1.46 8.10 -4.81
C LEU A 114 -2.80 7.89 -5.52
N LEU A 115 -2.90 6.88 -6.38
CA LEU A 115 -4.16 6.54 -7.04
C LEU A 115 -5.25 6.20 -6.01
N ARG A 116 -4.88 5.47 -4.95
CA ARG A 116 -5.76 5.19 -3.81
C ARG A 116 -6.23 6.48 -3.11
N CYS A 117 -5.35 7.46 -2.92
CA CYS A 117 -5.75 8.76 -2.37
C CYS A 117 -6.74 9.50 -3.28
N CYS A 118 -6.46 9.55 -4.60
CA CYS A 118 -7.34 10.22 -5.56
C CYS A 118 -8.73 9.57 -5.62
N THR A 119 -8.78 8.24 -5.64
CA THR A 119 -10.05 7.48 -5.64
C THR A 119 -10.81 7.63 -4.33
N MET A 120 -10.15 7.58 -3.18
CA MET A 120 -10.82 7.85 -1.88
C MET A 120 -11.34 9.28 -1.76
N PHE A 121 -10.64 10.26 -2.32
CA PHE A 121 -11.10 11.64 -2.33
C PHE A 121 -12.29 11.84 -3.27
N ALA A 122 -12.27 11.22 -4.45
CA ALA A 122 -13.32 11.34 -5.46
C ALA A 122 -14.56 10.49 -5.15
N THR A 123 -14.39 9.31 -4.56
CA THR A 123 -15.49 8.39 -4.23
C THR A 123 -16.10 8.77 -2.88
N SER A 124 -17.33 9.27 -2.91
CA SER A 124 -18.17 9.40 -1.71
C SER A 124 -18.42 8.00 -1.13
N LEU A 125 -17.74 7.67 -0.03
CA LEU A 125 -17.82 6.34 0.56
C LEU A 125 -19.24 6.02 1.04
N SER A 126 -19.71 4.83 0.64
CA SER A 126 -20.87 4.18 1.23
C SER A 126 -20.62 3.91 2.72
N VAL A 127 -21.66 4.06 3.52
CA VAL A 127 -21.59 3.89 4.98
C VAL A 127 -21.18 2.45 5.28
N PRO A 128 -20.09 2.23 6.03
CA PRO A 128 -19.73 0.88 6.48
C PRO A 128 -20.83 0.35 7.42
N GLY A 129 -21.12 -0.94 7.37
CA GLY A 129 -22.21 -1.49 8.18
C GLY A 129 -21.98 -1.30 9.68
N GLN A 130 -23.09 -1.16 10.43
CA GLN A 130 -23.13 -0.79 11.85
C GLN A 130 -22.34 -1.73 12.81
N HIS A 131 -21.92 -2.89 12.32
CA HIS A 131 -21.20 -3.92 13.05
C HIS A 131 -19.67 -3.70 13.10
N LEU A 132 -19.13 -2.71 12.37
CA LEU A 132 -17.69 -2.42 12.39
C LEU A 132 -17.39 -1.46 13.56
N LYS A 133 -16.55 -1.90 14.51
CA LYS A 133 -16.07 -1.04 15.60
C LYS A 133 -15.10 0.00 15.01
N CYS A 134 -15.63 1.13 14.57
CA CYS A 134 -14.82 2.27 14.14
C CYS A 134 -14.32 3.03 15.35
N ALA A 135 -13.06 3.44 15.34
CA ALA A 135 -12.54 4.33 16.37
C ALA A 135 -13.33 5.65 16.33
N SER A 136 -13.85 6.07 17.49
CA SER A 136 -14.76 7.22 17.63
C SER A 136 -14.20 8.48 16.97
N LYS A 137 -15.06 9.22 16.26
CA LYS A 137 -14.70 10.52 15.67
C LYS A 137 -14.27 11.48 16.77
N THR A 138 -13.12 12.11 16.62
CA THR A 138 -12.65 13.14 17.55
C THR A 138 -13.20 14.48 17.07
N TYR A 139 -14.38 14.84 17.54
CA TYR A 139 -15.02 16.09 17.15
C TYR A 139 -14.33 17.29 17.83
N GLY A 140 -13.86 18.25 17.04
CA GLY A 140 -13.56 19.61 17.54
C GLY A 140 -12.10 20.01 17.80
N ASP A 141 -11.11 19.11 17.71
CA ASP A 141 -9.71 19.50 17.97
C ASP A 141 -8.79 19.22 16.76
N SER A 142 -8.46 20.28 16.00
CA SER A 142 -7.56 20.19 14.84
C SER A 142 -6.19 19.62 15.19
N TRP A 143 -5.73 19.82 16.43
CA TRP A 143 -4.49 19.24 16.94
C TRP A 143 -4.60 17.72 17.13
N GLY A 144 -5.71 17.26 17.70
CA GLY A 144 -6.02 15.83 17.84
C GLY A 144 -6.11 15.10 16.49
N LYS A 145 -6.56 15.79 15.43
CA LYS A 145 -6.59 15.24 14.05
C LYS A 145 -5.19 14.99 13.49
N ILE A 146 -4.28 15.95 13.67
CA ILE A 146 -2.89 15.82 13.23
C ILE A 146 -2.19 14.73 14.03
N GLN A 147 -2.41 14.68 15.35
CA GLN A 147 -1.84 13.63 16.21
C GLN A 147 -2.31 12.23 15.79
N ARG A 148 -3.58 12.07 15.41
CA ARG A 148 -4.11 10.81 14.89
C ARG A 148 -3.55 10.47 13.52
N ALA A 149 -3.42 11.44 12.61
CA ALA A 149 -2.74 11.23 11.32
C ALA A 149 -1.27 10.82 11.50
N MET A 150 -0.56 11.41 12.47
CA MET A 150 0.81 11.04 12.79
C MET A 150 0.89 9.63 13.40
N ALA A 151 -0.05 9.24 14.27
CA ALA A 151 -0.11 7.88 14.82
C ALA A 151 -0.40 6.83 13.73
N ILE A 152 -1.29 7.13 12.77
CA ILE A 152 -1.58 6.25 11.63
C ILE A 152 -0.37 6.14 10.72
N TRP A 153 0.33 7.24 10.48
CA TRP A 153 1.57 7.26 9.70
C TRP A 153 2.65 6.43 10.39
N SER A 154 2.91 6.65 11.68
CA SER A 154 3.96 5.93 12.42
C SER A 154 3.64 4.43 12.58
N GLY A 155 2.36 4.06 12.63
CA GLY A 155 1.90 2.67 12.67
C GLY A 155 1.78 1.99 11.31
N PHE A 156 2.19 2.63 10.20
CA PHE A 156 2.00 2.15 8.82
C PHE A 156 0.55 1.76 8.47
N GLY A 157 -0.44 2.30 9.19
CA GLY A 157 -1.86 1.95 9.01
C GLY A 157 -2.24 0.52 9.41
N MET A 158 -1.43 -0.18 10.21
CA MET A 158 -1.75 -1.51 10.72
C MET A 158 -2.81 -1.44 11.83
N THR A 159 -3.80 -2.32 11.78
CA THR A 159 -4.86 -2.39 12.81
C THR A 159 -4.33 -2.97 14.13
N LEU A 160 -3.22 -3.74 14.08
CA LEU A 160 -2.46 -4.15 15.27
C LEU A 160 -1.96 -2.98 16.14
N THR A 161 -1.80 -1.79 15.56
CA THR A 161 -1.39 -0.56 16.29
C THR A 161 -2.57 0.22 16.88
N GLY A 162 -3.78 -0.35 16.83
CA GLY A 162 -5.00 0.25 17.39
C GLY A 162 -5.75 1.18 16.44
N VAL A 163 -5.36 1.25 15.17
CA VAL A 163 -6.01 2.09 14.16
C VAL A 163 -7.17 1.31 13.52
N GLN A 164 -8.38 1.50 14.06
CA GLN A 164 -9.62 1.00 13.44
C GLN A 164 -10.33 2.12 12.68
N THR A 165 -9.87 2.37 11.46
CA THR A 165 -10.51 3.33 10.56
C THR A 165 -11.41 2.62 9.58
N CYS A 166 -12.57 3.22 9.33
CA CYS A 166 -13.60 2.65 8.47
C CYS A 166 -13.75 3.41 7.15
N GLY A 167 -12.91 4.41 6.91
CA GLY A 167 -12.92 5.21 5.69
C GLY A 167 -12.29 4.52 4.48
N ASP A 168 -11.69 3.35 4.66
CA ASP A 168 -10.92 2.65 3.63
C ASP A 168 -11.46 1.25 3.29
N TYR A 169 -12.71 0.97 3.66
CA TYR A 169 -13.32 -0.36 3.51
C TYR A 169 -13.44 -0.84 2.05
N MET A 170 -13.63 0.08 1.08
CA MET A 170 -13.65 -0.27 -0.35
C MET A 170 -12.27 -0.36 -1.00
N PHE A 171 -11.28 0.39 -0.51
CA PHE A 171 -9.92 0.42 -1.04
C PHE A 171 -8.94 0.09 0.09
N SER A 172 -8.79 -1.21 0.41
CA SER A 172 -7.90 -1.67 1.48
C SER A 172 -6.42 -1.51 1.11
N GLY A 173 -5.65 -0.88 1.98
CA GLY A 173 -4.20 -0.72 1.81
C GLY A 173 -3.45 -2.04 1.97
N HIS A 174 -3.96 -2.91 2.84
CA HIS A 174 -3.40 -4.24 3.08
C HIS A 174 -3.43 -5.08 1.80
N THR A 175 -4.55 -5.08 1.06
CA THR A 175 -4.67 -5.83 -0.19
C THR A 175 -3.67 -5.33 -1.24
N VAL A 176 -3.51 -4.01 -1.36
CA VAL A 176 -2.54 -3.41 -2.29
C VAL A 176 -1.11 -3.84 -1.94
N VAL A 177 -0.73 -3.76 -0.66
CA VAL A 177 0.60 -4.12 -0.18
C VAL A 177 0.86 -5.61 -0.35
N ILE A 178 -0.08 -6.47 0.06
CA ILE A 178 0.01 -7.93 -0.09
C ILE A 178 0.17 -8.32 -1.56
N THR A 179 -0.64 -7.76 -2.44
CA THR A 179 -0.60 -8.05 -3.88
C THR A 179 0.73 -7.61 -4.49
N MET A 180 1.17 -6.39 -4.16
CA MET A 180 2.45 -5.86 -4.65
C MET A 180 3.62 -6.73 -4.15
N LEU A 181 3.65 -7.06 -2.85
CA LEU A 181 4.69 -7.92 -2.28
C LEU A 181 4.67 -9.31 -2.92
N ASN A 182 3.50 -9.90 -3.14
CA ASN A 182 3.38 -11.20 -3.79
C ASN A 182 3.98 -11.19 -5.20
N PHE A 183 3.64 -10.18 -6.03
CA PHE A 183 4.21 -10.05 -7.37
C PHE A 183 5.74 -9.87 -7.33
N PHE A 184 6.25 -9.05 -6.41
CA PHE A 184 7.70 -8.88 -6.26
C PHE A 184 8.39 -10.16 -5.78
N VAL A 185 7.83 -10.86 -4.79
CA VAL A 185 8.39 -12.13 -4.31
C VAL A 185 8.42 -13.13 -5.45
N THR A 186 7.33 -13.28 -6.21
CA THR A 186 7.24 -14.24 -7.31
C THR A 186 8.21 -13.91 -8.46
N GLU A 187 8.32 -12.63 -8.83
CA GLU A 187 9.18 -12.20 -9.96
C GLU A 187 10.68 -12.32 -9.64
N TYR A 188 11.09 -12.01 -8.41
CA TYR A 188 12.50 -11.98 -8.01
C TYR A 188 12.97 -13.24 -7.27
N THR A 189 12.09 -14.23 -7.08
CA THR A 189 12.48 -15.57 -6.61
C THR A 189 13.06 -16.38 -7.78
N PRO A 190 14.18 -17.09 -7.62
CA PRO A 190 14.77 -17.90 -8.69
C PRO A 190 13.81 -19.01 -9.15
N ARG A 191 13.62 -19.12 -10.47
CA ARG A 191 12.77 -20.13 -11.13
C ARG A 191 13.13 -21.57 -10.79
N ASN A 192 14.32 -21.80 -10.27
CA ASN A 192 14.87 -23.10 -9.90
C ASN A 192 14.21 -23.68 -8.63
N TRP A 193 13.43 -22.87 -7.90
CA TRP A 193 12.73 -23.26 -6.67
C TRP A 193 11.23 -23.51 -6.88
N ASN A 194 10.77 -23.50 -8.13
CA ASN A 194 9.38 -23.77 -8.53
C ASN A 194 9.34 -25.02 -9.40
#